data_AF-A0A166KQM0-F1
#
_entry.id   AF-A0A166KQM0-F1
#
_cell.length_a   1.000
_cell.length_b   1.000
_cell.length_c   1.000
_cell.angle_alpha   90.00
_cell.angle_beta   90.00
_cell.angle_gamma   90.00
#
_symmetry.space_group_name_H-M   'P 1'
#
loop_
_entity.id
_entity.type
_entity.pdbx_description
1 polymer ?
#
loop_
_entity_poly.entity_id
_entity_poly.type
_entity_poly.pdbx_seq_one_letter_code
_entity_poly.pdbx_strand_id
1 'polypeptide(L)'
;MSNWLHTATPEARRAFYGYGACEGQGADEHMRDFLAAAYIDAQMASSDALHRNEDFVRDPHQELPPSRDASPVRRECEESEPLGPVPRDAHWPRWMREDNPRRYGRDDEIRMHVEDFMPELGDLLDQARPHEHMGEELGARWVCPVATCDHSFCPHALSRSHALAVRALGLDDIVVNGTGGSDERLDGSNPRLFLRCIDALAWLHLQEHLLSIGVRLTWPHPRERYWEPVAWWLEPDQPSPRYAPLPQAVVRLCARLNRNDEVESREVRDWIQVKTLRWARRGQHRARVNITRLRREARTRREDLVARMFEAGERVLTVARGLMQRRRQDEELLVGWRLEHAMHSAYLKEGRAHASASVLASARVPANE
;
A
#
# COMPACT_ATOMS: atom_id res chain seq x y z
N MET A 1 16.59 1.78 44.76
CA MET A 1 15.41 2.52 44.28
C MET A 1 14.34 2.51 45.37
N SER A 2 14.65 3.14 46.50
CA SER A 2 13.75 3.27 47.66
C SER A 2 13.78 4.73 48.08
N ASN A 3 13.10 5.62 47.36
CA ASN A 3 13.08 7.04 47.74
C ASN A 3 11.95 7.86 47.08
N TRP A 4 10.71 7.35 47.15
CA TRP A 4 9.51 8.18 46.92
C TRP A 4 8.58 8.24 48.14
N LEU A 5 8.94 7.58 49.24
CA LEU A 5 8.25 7.69 50.53
C LEU A 5 8.83 8.79 51.45
N HIS A 6 9.85 9.53 51.00
CA HIS A 6 10.57 10.52 51.81
C HIS A 6 10.26 12.00 51.48
N THR A 7 9.31 12.27 50.59
CA THR A 7 8.90 13.66 50.27
C THR A 7 7.65 14.13 51.00
N ALA A 8 7.02 13.28 51.83
CA ALA A 8 5.94 13.70 52.72
C ALA A 8 6.52 14.23 54.05
N THR A 9 6.10 15.42 54.47
CA THR A 9 6.53 16.05 55.72
C THR A 9 6.13 15.20 56.94
N PRO A 10 6.86 15.29 58.07
CA PRO A 10 6.46 14.63 59.33
C PRO A 10 5.04 14.99 59.80
N GLU A 11 4.54 16.17 59.43
CA GLU A 11 3.17 16.64 59.67
C GLU A 11 2.14 15.87 58.83
N ALA A 12 2.45 15.52 57.57
CA ALA A 12 1.60 14.71 56.70
C ALA A 12 1.51 13.23 57.17
N ARG A 13 2.56 12.70 57.82
CA ARG A 13 2.50 11.36 58.45
C ARG A 13 1.69 11.37 59.76
N ARG A 14 1.69 12.48 60.51
CA ARG A 14 0.82 12.63 61.69
C ARG A 14 -0.66 12.76 61.33
N ALA A 15 -0.99 13.33 60.17
CA ALA A 15 -2.37 13.34 59.68
C ALA A 15 -2.89 11.94 59.27
N PHE A 16 -2.01 10.99 58.95
CA PHE A 16 -2.40 9.65 58.47
C PHE A 16 -2.36 8.55 59.53
N TYR A 17 -1.63 8.73 60.64
CA TYR A 17 -1.52 7.76 61.74
C TYR A 17 -1.92 8.32 63.11
N GLY A 18 -2.49 9.53 63.15
CA GLY A 18 -2.85 10.24 64.37
C GLY A 18 -4.35 10.36 64.61
N TYR A 19 -5.09 9.26 64.55
CA TYR A 19 -6.34 9.15 65.32
C TYR A 19 -6.28 7.89 66.17
N GLY A 20 -5.90 8.12 67.42
CA GLY A 20 -6.01 7.16 68.49
C GLY A 20 -7.46 6.73 68.70
N ALA A 21 -7.57 5.57 69.34
CA ALA A 21 -8.80 4.91 69.72
C ALA A 21 -9.84 5.88 70.32
N CYS A 22 -10.93 6.06 69.60
CA CYS A 22 -12.24 6.31 70.19
C CYS A 22 -13.15 5.17 69.72
N GLU A 23 -13.45 4.26 70.64
CA GLU A 23 -14.50 3.27 70.48
C GLU A 23 -15.84 4.01 70.29
N GLY A 24 -16.25 4.14 69.04
CA GLY A 24 -17.53 4.72 68.65
C GLY A 24 -17.87 4.19 67.27
N GLN A 25 -18.49 3.00 67.21
CA GLN A 25 -18.75 2.22 66.00
C GLN A 25 -19.62 2.92 64.92
N GLY A 26 -20.05 4.18 65.10
CA GLY A 26 -20.88 4.90 64.13
C GLY A 26 -20.19 6.00 63.30
N ALA A 27 -19.14 6.67 63.82
CA ALA A 27 -18.58 7.85 63.15
C ALA A 27 -17.68 7.50 61.94
N ASP A 28 -17.04 6.33 61.97
CA ASP A 28 -16.13 5.87 60.92
C ASP A 28 -16.89 5.26 59.72
N GLU A 29 -18.12 4.76 59.92
CA GLU A 29 -18.99 4.27 58.84
C GLU A 29 -19.58 5.43 58.04
N HIS A 30 -20.06 6.49 58.70
CA HIS A 30 -20.59 7.69 58.05
C HIS A 30 -19.57 8.44 57.18
N MET A 31 -18.31 8.55 57.62
CA MET A 31 -17.25 9.18 56.82
C MET A 31 -16.91 8.36 55.56
N ARG A 32 -16.90 7.02 55.68
CA ARG A 32 -16.68 6.12 54.54
C ARG A 32 -17.81 6.20 53.53
N ASP A 33 -19.05 6.28 54.00
CA ASP A 33 -20.22 6.45 53.15
C ASP A 33 -20.23 7.81 52.45
N PHE A 34 -19.83 8.88 53.15
CA PHE A 34 -19.69 10.20 52.55
C PHE A 34 -18.63 10.23 51.43
N LEU A 35 -17.44 9.67 51.69
CA LEU A 35 -16.37 9.58 50.67
C LEU A 35 -16.77 8.69 49.50
N ALA A 36 -17.52 7.62 49.76
CA ALA A 36 -18.05 6.74 48.72
C ALA A 36 -19.12 7.44 47.87
N ALA A 37 -20.02 8.23 48.48
CA ALA A 37 -21.00 9.03 47.76
C ALA A 37 -20.33 10.11 46.89
N ALA A 38 -19.36 10.86 47.44
CA ALA A 38 -18.60 11.85 46.67
C ALA A 38 -17.79 11.22 45.53
N TYR A 39 -17.26 10.00 45.73
CA TYR A 39 -16.61 9.23 44.68
C TYR A 39 -17.61 8.82 43.58
N ILE A 40 -18.78 8.29 43.95
CA ILE A 40 -19.84 7.93 43.00
C ILE A 40 -20.22 9.16 42.17
N ASP A 41 -20.48 10.30 42.80
CA ASP A 41 -20.76 11.56 42.12
C ASP A 41 -19.63 11.97 41.17
N ALA A 42 -18.37 11.90 41.61
CA ALA A 42 -17.22 12.22 40.77
C ALA A 42 -17.05 11.24 39.58
N GLN A 43 -17.37 9.96 39.75
CA GLN A 43 -17.34 8.96 38.69
C GLN A 43 -18.49 9.13 37.69
N MET A 44 -19.63 9.62 38.17
CA MET A 44 -20.78 10.02 37.36
C MET A 44 -20.53 11.37 36.66
N ALA A 45 -19.63 12.21 37.21
CA ALA A 45 -19.35 13.56 36.75
C ALA A 45 -18.01 13.76 35.98
N SER A 46 -17.26 12.72 35.65
CA SER A 46 -15.88 12.91 35.17
C SER A 46 -15.74 13.34 33.69
N SER A 47 -15.27 14.59 33.53
CA SER A 47 -14.47 15.21 32.45
C SER A 47 -15.12 16.08 31.36
N ASP A 48 -16.37 16.52 31.50
CA ASP A 48 -17.04 17.41 30.51
C ASP A 48 -17.57 18.75 31.08
N ALA A 49 -16.98 19.26 32.18
CA ALA A 49 -17.31 20.60 32.67
C ALA A 49 -16.86 21.77 31.73
N LEU A 50 -16.50 21.49 30.48
CA LEU A 50 -16.24 22.50 29.44
C LEU A 50 -17.06 22.35 28.15
N HIS A 51 -18.14 21.57 28.13
CA HIS A 51 -19.17 21.71 27.11
C HIS A 51 -20.57 21.59 27.73
N ARG A 52 -21.07 22.70 28.30
CA ARG A 52 -22.52 22.90 28.38
C ARG A 52 -23.04 23.04 26.93
N ASN A 53 -23.42 21.91 26.34
CA ASN A 53 -24.40 21.87 25.25
C ASN A 53 -25.79 21.90 25.90
N GLU A 54 -26.19 23.06 26.42
CA GLU A 54 -27.64 23.35 26.46
C GLU A 54 -28.21 23.46 25.02
N ASP A 55 -27.35 23.41 23.99
CA ASP A 55 -27.71 23.54 22.57
C ASP A 55 -28.17 22.25 21.84
N PHE A 56 -28.13 21.05 22.43
CA PHE A 56 -28.48 19.82 21.69
C PHE A 56 -29.22 18.72 22.48
N VAL A 57 -29.96 19.06 23.52
CA VAL A 57 -31.03 18.16 23.99
C VAL A 57 -32.28 18.47 23.17
N ARG A 58 -32.54 17.59 22.20
CA ARG A 58 -33.78 17.54 21.44
C ARG A 58 -34.90 17.21 22.42
N ASP A 59 -35.75 18.19 22.73
CA ASP A 59 -36.97 18.01 23.50
C ASP A 59 -37.88 17.01 22.75
N PRO A 60 -38.29 15.88 23.35
CA PRO A 60 -39.18 14.92 22.71
C PRO A 60 -40.61 15.43 22.49
N HIS A 61 -40.96 16.61 23.00
CA HIS A 61 -42.31 17.19 22.89
C HIS A 61 -42.39 18.56 22.22
N GLN A 62 -41.30 19.08 21.62
CA GLN A 62 -41.39 20.31 20.88
C GLN A 62 -41.94 20.02 19.47
N GLU A 63 -43.22 20.35 19.25
CA GLU A 63 -43.79 20.47 17.90
C GLU A 63 -42.81 21.30 17.06
N LEU A 64 -42.21 20.65 16.07
CA LEU A 64 -41.24 21.29 15.20
C LEU A 64 -41.92 22.51 14.55
N PRO A 65 -41.33 23.72 14.60
CA PRO A 65 -41.85 24.82 13.79
C PRO A 65 -41.87 24.36 12.33
N PRO A 66 -42.90 24.72 11.55
CA PRO A 66 -43.01 24.31 10.16
C PRO A 66 -41.70 24.64 9.45
N SER A 67 -41.08 23.61 8.87
CA SER A 67 -39.84 23.74 8.12
C SER A 67 -40.00 24.84 7.08
N ARG A 68 -39.10 25.85 7.11
CA ARG A 68 -39.03 26.88 6.06
C ARG A 68 -38.98 26.19 4.70
N ASP A 69 -39.83 26.64 3.76
CA ASP A 69 -40.02 26.13 2.39
C ASP A 69 -38.78 26.18 1.47
N ALA A 70 -37.58 26.39 2.01
CA ALA A 70 -36.35 26.58 1.24
C ALA A 70 -35.13 25.81 1.80
N SER A 71 -35.31 24.81 2.68
CA SER A 71 -34.24 23.86 2.93
C SER A 71 -34.12 22.92 1.72
N PRO A 72 -32.94 22.80 1.09
CA PRO A 72 -32.77 21.86 0.00
C PRO A 72 -33.10 20.47 0.54
N VAL A 73 -34.10 19.84 -0.10
CA VAL A 73 -34.52 18.46 0.18
C VAL A 73 -33.24 17.63 0.28
N ARG A 74 -32.96 17.10 1.48
CA ARG A 74 -32.00 16.00 1.60
C ARG A 74 -32.57 14.91 0.70
N ARG A 75 -32.00 14.75 -0.49
CA ARG A 75 -32.19 13.54 -1.28
C ARG A 75 -31.77 12.41 -0.33
N GLU A 76 -32.75 11.66 0.14
CA GLU A 76 -32.51 10.33 0.65
C GLU A 76 -31.83 9.60 -0.51
N CYS A 77 -30.51 9.47 -0.40
CA CYS A 77 -29.73 8.69 -1.34
C CYS A 77 -30.28 7.27 -1.20
N GLU A 78 -30.89 6.75 -2.28
CA GLU A 78 -31.37 5.36 -2.34
C GLU A 78 -30.31 4.45 -1.73
N GLU A 79 -30.75 3.55 -0.84
CA GLU A 79 -29.91 2.59 -0.14
C GLU A 79 -28.87 2.02 -1.10
N SER A 80 -27.62 2.41 -0.90
CA SER A 80 -26.49 1.94 -1.67
C SER A 80 -26.48 0.41 -1.62
N GLU A 81 -26.57 -0.22 -2.79
CA GLU A 81 -26.42 -1.67 -2.98
C GLU A 81 -25.32 -2.26 -2.10
N PRO A 82 -25.46 -3.51 -1.61
CA PRO A 82 -24.48 -4.16 -0.75
C PRO A 82 -23.12 -4.16 -1.45
N LEU A 83 -22.23 -3.33 -0.92
CA LEU A 83 -20.88 -3.13 -1.42
C LEU A 83 -20.14 -4.47 -1.38
N GLY A 84 -19.71 -4.94 -2.55
CA GLY A 84 -18.76 -6.06 -2.66
C GLY A 84 -17.47 -5.81 -1.84
N PRO A 85 -16.62 -6.83 -1.68
CA PRO A 85 -15.53 -6.86 -0.69
C PRO A 85 -14.36 -5.89 -0.93
N VAL A 86 -14.47 -4.95 -1.88
CA VAL A 86 -13.37 -4.04 -2.23
C VAL A 86 -13.53 -2.71 -1.49
N PRO A 87 -12.58 -2.31 -0.62
CA PRO A 87 -12.66 -1.04 0.10
C PRO A 87 -12.67 0.14 -0.89
N ARG A 88 -13.58 1.10 -0.69
CA ARG A 88 -13.75 2.36 -1.48
C ARG A 88 -12.48 3.23 -1.64
N ASP A 89 -11.35 2.84 -1.03
CA ASP A 89 -10.08 3.57 -1.06
C ASP A 89 -9.03 2.99 -2.02
N ALA A 90 -9.23 1.78 -2.55
CA ALA A 90 -8.30 1.07 -3.45
C ALA A 90 -8.39 1.50 -4.93
N HIS A 91 -8.94 2.68 -5.17
CA HIS A 91 -8.97 3.30 -6.48
C HIS A 91 -7.59 3.84 -6.82
N TRP A 92 -6.81 3.06 -7.58
CA TRP A 92 -5.61 3.49 -8.31
C TRP A 92 -5.86 4.87 -8.96
N PRO A 93 -4.87 5.75 -9.11
CA PRO A 93 -5.07 7.01 -9.83
C PRO A 93 -5.67 6.77 -11.22
N ARG A 94 -6.47 7.72 -11.73
CA ARG A 94 -7.04 7.63 -13.09
C ARG A 94 -5.94 7.36 -14.14
N TRP A 95 -4.83 8.07 -14.04
CA TRP A 95 -3.65 7.91 -14.90
C TRP A 95 -2.91 6.57 -14.75
N MET A 96 -3.21 5.74 -13.74
CA MET A 96 -2.71 4.37 -13.64
C MET A 96 -3.73 3.31 -14.09
N ARG A 97 -5.02 3.69 -14.18
CA ARG A 97 -6.12 2.80 -14.57
C ARG A 97 -6.45 2.88 -16.05
N GLU A 98 -6.38 4.08 -16.60
CA GLU A 98 -6.44 4.26 -18.05
C GLU A 98 -5.14 3.71 -18.61
N ASP A 99 -5.23 3.04 -19.77
CA ASP A 99 -4.12 2.74 -20.67
C ASP A 99 -3.39 4.06 -20.92
N ASN A 100 -2.47 4.40 -20.03
CA ASN A 100 -1.92 5.74 -19.96
C ASN A 100 -1.06 5.89 -21.20
N PRO A 101 -1.40 6.77 -22.14
CA PRO A 101 -0.64 6.94 -23.37
C PRO A 101 0.82 7.33 -23.10
N ARG A 102 1.18 7.71 -21.86
CA ARG A 102 2.58 7.92 -21.44
C ARG A 102 3.38 6.63 -21.27
N ARG A 103 2.76 5.53 -20.80
CA ARG A 103 3.40 4.20 -20.76
C ARG A 103 3.63 3.68 -22.17
N TYR A 104 2.63 3.82 -23.03
CA TYR A 104 2.75 3.52 -24.46
C TYR A 104 3.76 4.46 -25.14
N GLY A 105 3.81 5.73 -24.74
CA GLY A 105 4.75 6.70 -25.30
C GLY A 105 6.21 6.35 -25.09
N ARG A 106 6.59 5.67 -24.00
CA ARG A 106 7.95 5.16 -23.84
C ARG A 106 8.25 4.05 -24.84
N ASP A 107 7.41 3.02 -24.90
CA ASP A 107 7.62 1.89 -25.79
C ASP A 107 7.55 2.35 -27.26
N ASP A 108 6.64 3.27 -27.58
CA ASP A 108 6.55 3.94 -28.89
C ASP A 108 7.81 4.77 -29.20
N GLU A 109 8.36 5.52 -28.23
CA GLU A 109 9.60 6.30 -28.41
C GLU A 109 10.82 5.39 -28.63
N ILE A 110 10.91 4.28 -27.90
CA ILE A 110 11.98 3.30 -28.13
C ILE A 110 11.74 2.59 -29.47
N ARG A 111 10.48 2.34 -29.86
CA ARG A 111 10.14 1.70 -31.16
C ARG A 111 10.58 2.57 -32.30
N MET A 112 10.17 3.84 -32.29
CA MET A 112 10.59 4.83 -33.28
C MET A 112 12.11 4.92 -33.36
N HIS A 113 12.81 4.83 -32.21
CA HIS A 113 14.27 4.80 -32.19
C HIS A 113 14.86 3.52 -32.83
N VAL A 114 14.23 2.35 -32.64
CA VAL A 114 14.66 1.14 -33.35
C VAL A 114 14.35 1.28 -34.85
N GLU A 115 13.16 1.76 -35.24
CA GLU A 115 12.78 1.98 -36.63
C GLU A 115 13.71 2.98 -37.34
N ASP A 116 14.14 4.04 -36.66
CA ASP A 116 15.02 5.07 -37.23
C ASP A 116 16.44 4.55 -37.51
N PHE A 117 16.96 3.64 -36.68
CA PHE A 117 18.36 3.19 -36.76
C PHE A 117 18.53 1.76 -37.30
N MET A 118 17.50 0.93 -37.16
CA MET A 118 17.43 -0.49 -37.57
C MET A 118 16.01 -0.81 -38.03
N PRO A 119 15.53 -0.21 -39.14
CA PRO A 119 14.16 -0.39 -39.62
C PRO A 119 13.79 -1.86 -39.86
N GLU A 120 14.77 -2.70 -40.20
CA GLU A 120 14.58 -4.14 -40.41
C GLU A 120 14.22 -4.91 -39.12
N LEU A 121 14.44 -4.30 -37.95
CA LEU A 121 14.06 -4.86 -36.65
C LEU A 121 12.75 -4.32 -36.10
N GLY A 122 12.19 -3.25 -36.68
CA GLY A 122 10.96 -2.62 -36.19
C GLY A 122 9.78 -3.62 -36.14
N ASP A 123 9.54 -4.32 -37.24
CA ASP A 123 8.46 -5.32 -37.35
C ASP A 123 8.67 -6.51 -36.39
N LEU A 124 9.92 -6.91 -36.13
CA LEU A 124 10.25 -8.07 -35.30
C LEU A 124 10.14 -7.77 -33.79
N LEU A 125 10.22 -6.50 -33.40
CA LEU A 125 9.93 -6.09 -32.02
C LEU A 125 8.42 -5.94 -31.77
N ASP A 126 7.65 -5.61 -32.79
CA ASP A 126 6.19 -5.45 -32.71
C ASP A 126 5.42 -6.75 -32.96
N GLN A 127 5.97 -7.66 -33.78
CA GLN A 127 5.28 -8.88 -34.22
C GLN A 127 6.23 -10.07 -34.31
N ALA A 128 5.70 -11.21 -33.81
CA ALA A 128 6.17 -12.57 -34.03
C ALA A 128 7.51 -12.98 -33.41
N ARG A 129 7.51 -14.17 -32.80
CA ARG A 129 8.72 -14.76 -32.20
C ARG A 129 9.75 -15.07 -33.29
N PRO A 130 11.06 -15.06 -33.01
CA PRO A 130 12.08 -15.29 -34.04
C PRO A 130 11.90 -16.60 -34.79
N HIS A 131 11.41 -17.67 -34.13
CA HIS A 131 11.11 -18.93 -34.81
C HIS A 131 9.98 -18.85 -35.84
N GLU A 132 9.08 -17.87 -35.75
CA GLU A 132 8.00 -17.65 -36.72
C GLU A 132 8.53 -17.08 -38.05
N HIS A 133 9.76 -16.55 -38.04
CA HIS A 133 10.47 -16.05 -39.22
C HIS A 133 11.38 -17.09 -39.89
N MET A 134 11.28 -18.36 -39.48
CA MET A 134 12.02 -19.43 -40.13
C MET A 134 11.33 -19.87 -41.42
N GLY A 135 12.09 -20.03 -42.51
CA GLY A 135 11.55 -20.48 -43.79
C GLY A 135 10.94 -21.88 -43.73
N GLU A 136 9.89 -22.13 -44.52
CA GLU A 136 9.16 -23.41 -44.59
C GLU A 136 9.96 -24.56 -45.24
N GLU A 137 11.12 -24.26 -45.84
CA GLU A 137 11.93 -25.24 -46.56
C GLU A 137 12.67 -26.23 -45.64
N LEU A 138 12.92 -27.43 -46.17
CA LEU A 138 13.67 -28.52 -45.51
C LEU A 138 15.05 -28.03 -45.06
N GLY A 139 15.19 -27.77 -43.76
CA GLY A 139 16.40 -27.25 -43.15
C GLY A 139 16.17 -26.05 -42.23
N ALA A 140 14.98 -25.43 -42.29
CA ALA A 140 14.45 -24.43 -41.38
C ALA A 140 15.56 -23.60 -40.71
N ARG A 141 16.21 -22.75 -41.51
CA ARG A 141 17.31 -21.89 -41.08
C ARG A 141 16.73 -20.58 -40.60
N TRP A 142 17.15 -20.11 -39.44
CA TRP A 142 16.93 -18.73 -39.02
C TRP A 142 18.02 -17.85 -39.62
N VAL A 143 17.64 -16.73 -40.23
CA VAL A 143 18.55 -15.74 -40.81
C VAL A 143 18.29 -14.41 -40.12
N CYS A 144 19.35 -13.69 -39.78
CA CYS A 144 19.24 -12.37 -39.19
C CYS A 144 18.50 -11.43 -40.17
N PRO A 145 17.47 -10.68 -39.73
CA PRO A 145 16.74 -9.76 -40.60
C PRO A 145 17.54 -8.50 -40.96
N VAL A 146 18.60 -8.18 -40.21
CA VAL A 146 19.45 -7.01 -40.49
C VAL A 146 20.22 -7.22 -41.79
N ALA A 147 19.95 -6.41 -42.82
CA ALA A 147 20.44 -6.63 -44.20
C ALA A 147 21.98 -6.68 -44.33
N THR A 148 22.71 -6.08 -43.40
CA THR A 148 24.18 -6.08 -43.35
C THR A 148 24.76 -7.27 -42.56
N CYS A 149 23.91 -8.13 -42.02
CA CYS A 149 24.30 -9.24 -41.16
C CYS A 149 24.03 -10.60 -41.81
N ASP A 150 25.09 -11.31 -42.17
CA ASP A 150 25.00 -12.67 -42.73
C ASP A 150 24.81 -13.77 -41.66
N HIS A 151 24.54 -13.39 -40.41
CA HIS A 151 24.39 -14.36 -39.33
C HIS A 151 23.14 -15.21 -39.54
N SER A 152 23.29 -16.50 -39.27
CA SER A 152 22.21 -17.47 -39.38
C SER A 152 22.57 -18.75 -38.65
N PHE A 153 21.56 -19.55 -38.33
CA PHE A 153 21.77 -20.86 -37.73
C PHE A 153 20.69 -21.85 -38.17
N CYS A 154 21.07 -23.13 -38.22
CA CYS A 154 20.15 -24.23 -38.45
C CYS A 154 19.99 -25.00 -37.12
N PRO A 155 18.78 -25.09 -36.55
CA PRO A 155 18.54 -25.86 -35.32
C PRO A 155 18.96 -27.34 -35.40
N HIS A 156 18.98 -27.89 -36.61
CA HIS A 156 19.36 -29.27 -36.90
C HIS A 156 20.85 -29.47 -37.23
N ALA A 157 21.59 -28.37 -37.39
CA ALA A 157 23.02 -28.36 -37.70
C ALA A 157 23.65 -27.11 -37.08
N LEU A 158 23.84 -27.13 -35.76
CA LEU A 158 24.43 -26.04 -35.00
C LEU A 158 25.93 -25.98 -35.26
N SER A 159 26.44 -24.76 -35.45
CA SER A 159 27.88 -24.55 -35.36
C SER A 159 28.34 -24.68 -33.90
N ARG A 160 29.64 -24.89 -33.70
CA ARG A 160 30.24 -24.94 -32.36
C ARG A 160 29.93 -23.70 -31.51
N SER A 161 29.88 -22.50 -32.11
CA SER A 161 29.56 -21.28 -31.38
C SER A 161 28.10 -21.24 -30.93
N HIS A 162 27.17 -21.70 -31.77
CA HIS A 162 25.74 -21.80 -31.41
C HIS A 162 25.51 -22.83 -30.30
N ALA A 163 26.15 -24.00 -30.38
CA ALA A 163 26.08 -24.98 -29.32
C ALA A 163 26.64 -24.45 -27.98
N LEU A 164 27.78 -23.75 -28.01
CA LEU A 164 28.32 -23.09 -26.82
C LEU A 164 27.38 -22.01 -26.26
N ALA A 165 26.69 -21.26 -27.11
CA ALA A 165 25.69 -20.28 -26.67
C ALA A 165 24.50 -20.94 -25.96
N VAL A 166 23.98 -22.06 -26.49
CA VAL A 166 22.92 -22.85 -25.82
C VAL A 166 23.40 -23.37 -24.46
N ARG A 167 24.62 -23.92 -24.40
CA ARG A 167 25.23 -24.41 -23.15
C ARG A 167 25.43 -23.29 -22.14
N ALA A 168 25.82 -22.09 -22.57
CA ALA A 168 25.95 -20.92 -21.72
C ALA A 168 24.62 -20.47 -21.10
N LEU A 169 23.48 -20.80 -21.75
CA LEU A 169 22.14 -20.63 -21.19
C LEU A 169 21.73 -21.77 -20.23
N GLY A 170 22.65 -22.69 -19.86
CA GLY A 170 22.38 -23.81 -18.94
C GLY A 170 21.54 -24.93 -19.55
N LEU A 171 21.56 -25.08 -20.88
CA LEU A 171 20.74 -26.01 -21.66
C LEU A 171 21.57 -27.13 -22.31
N ASP A 172 22.55 -27.67 -21.58
CA ASP A 172 23.47 -28.70 -22.08
C ASP A 172 22.75 -29.97 -22.56
N ASP A 173 21.62 -30.29 -21.92
CA ASP A 173 20.80 -31.48 -22.15
C ASP A 173 20.03 -31.46 -23.48
N ILE A 174 19.88 -30.28 -24.09
CA ILE A 174 19.19 -30.11 -25.37
C ILE A 174 20.15 -30.25 -26.55
N VAL A 175 21.45 -30.03 -26.35
CA VAL A 175 22.44 -30.15 -27.43
C VAL A 175 22.84 -31.61 -27.58
N VAL A 176 22.38 -32.26 -28.65
CA VAL A 176 22.67 -33.67 -28.94
C VAL A 176 23.59 -33.80 -30.15
N ASN A 177 24.43 -34.83 -30.14
CA ASN A 177 25.25 -35.16 -31.31
C ASN A 177 24.36 -35.75 -32.41
N GLY A 178 24.54 -35.26 -33.63
CA GLY A 178 23.93 -35.80 -34.84
C GLY A 178 24.42 -37.22 -35.12
N THR A 179 23.71 -37.92 -36.00
CA THR A 179 23.96 -39.33 -36.36
C THR A 179 25.35 -39.58 -36.98
N GLY A 180 26.07 -38.52 -37.37
CA GLY A 180 27.44 -38.56 -37.91
C GLY A 180 28.56 -38.16 -36.92
N GLY A 181 28.25 -37.88 -35.66
CA GLY A 181 29.24 -37.63 -34.59
C GLY A 181 29.91 -36.26 -34.58
N SER A 182 29.85 -35.47 -35.66
CA SER A 182 30.43 -34.12 -35.72
C SER A 182 29.42 -32.97 -35.59
N ASP A 183 28.15 -33.23 -35.89
CA ASP A 183 27.17 -32.16 -36.08
C ASP A 183 26.29 -32.05 -34.83
N GLU A 184 26.47 -31.02 -34.02
CA GLU A 184 25.62 -30.76 -32.86
C GLU A 184 24.25 -30.25 -33.34
N ARG A 185 23.16 -30.68 -32.71
CA ARG A 185 21.79 -30.26 -33.04
C ARG A 185 20.95 -30.06 -31.78
N LEU A 186 19.88 -29.27 -31.88
CA LEU A 186 18.88 -29.18 -30.82
C LEU A 186 18.01 -30.44 -30.78
N ASP A 187 17.75 -30.97 -29.59
CA ASP A 187 16.84 -32.08 -29.37
C ASP A 187 15.39 -31.67 -29.66
N GLY A 188 14.78 -32.35 -30.62
CA GLY A 188 13.39 -32.15 -31.03
C GLY A 188 12.37 -32.91 -30.18
N SER A 189 12.80 -33.70 -29.18
CA SER A 189 11.89 -34.50 -28.34
C SER A 189 10.83 -33.67 -27.61
N ASN A 190 11.18 -32.42 -27.24
CA ASN A 190 10.27 -31.44 -26.65
C ASN A 190 10.10 -30.24 -27.60
N PRO A 191 9.03 -30.19 -28.41
CA PRO A 191 8.87 -29.18 -29.45
C PRO A 191 8.75 -27.75 -28.90
N ARG A 192 8.18 -27.57 -27.70
CA ARG A 192 8.06 -26.24 -27.08
C ARG A 192 9.41 -25.70 -26.64
N LEU A 193 10.22 -26.57 -26.05
CA LEU A 193 11.55 -26.20 -25.57
C LEU A 193 12.51 -25.98 -26.75
N PHE A 194 12.39 -26.80 -27.80
CA PHE A 194 13.07 -26.61 -29.08
C PHE A 194 12.81 -25.21 -29.66
N LEU A 195 11.55 -24.81 -29.83
CA LEU A 195 11.19 -23.47 -30.35
C LEU A 195 11.71 -22.33 -29.47
N ARG A 196 11.65 -22.47 -28.14
CA ARG A 196 12.20 -21.45 -27.22
C ARG A 196 13.71 -21.33 -27.27
N CYS A 197 14.42 -22.43 -27.56
CA CYS A 197 15.87 -22.39 -27.75
C CYS A 197 16.24 -21.66 -29.04
N ILE A 198 15.45 -21.83 -30.10
CA ILE A 198 15.58 -21.07 -31.34
C ILE A 198 15.38 -19.57 -31.04
N ASP A 199 14.30 -19.23 -30.34
CA ASP A 199 14.01 -17.84 -29.96
C ASP A 199 15.16 -17.25 -29.14
N ALA A 200 15.65 -17.95 -28.11
CA ALA A 200 16.74 -17.43 -27.29
C ALA A 200 18.06 -17.27 -28.03
N LEU A 201 18.38 -18.15 -28.98
CA LEU A 201 19.57 -18.00 -29.84
C LEU A 201 19.44 -16.78 -30.75
N ALA A 202 18.27 -16.59 -31.37
CA ALA A 202 18.00 -15.42 -32.18
C ALA A 202 18.05 -14.13 -31.34
N TRP A 203 17.42 -14.11 -30.17
CA TRP A 203 17.46 -12.96 -29.26
C TRP A 203 18.85 -12.63 -28.75
N LEU A 204 19.65 -13.66 -28.46
CA LEU A 204 21.05 -13.47 -28.06
C LEU A 204 21.85 -12.75 -29.15
N HIS A 205 21.64 -13.12 -30.42
CA HIS A 205 22.30 -12.44 -31.53
C HIS A 205 21.72 -11.05 -31.79
N LEU A 206 20.39 -10.90 -31.79
CA LEU A 206 19.71 -9.61 -31.98
C LEU A 206 20.06 -8.58 -30.90
N GLN A 207 20.35 -9.03 -29.68
CA GLN A 207 20.86 -8.17 -28.63
C GLN A 207 22.13 -7.44 -29.05
N GLU A 208 23.03 -8.06 -29.84
CA GLU A 208 24.27 -7.42 -30.29
C GLU A 208 23.98 -6.21 -31.20
N HIS A 209 22.97 -6.33 -32.08
CA HIS A 209 22.50 -5.26 -32.94
C HIS A 209 21.84 -4.15 -32.12
N LEU A 210 20.91 -4.51 -31.24
CA LEU A 210 20.21 -3.55 -30.38
C LEU A 210 21.15 -2.80 -29.44
N LEU A 211 22.18 -3.47 -28.90
CA LEU A 211 23.20 -2.82 -28.07
C LEU A 211 23.99 -1.77 -28.84
N SER A 212 24.20 -1.93 -30.15
CA SER A 212 24.88 -0.93 -30.98
C SER A 212 24.12 0.41 -31.08
N ILE A 213 22.81 0.38 -30.87
CA ILE A 213 21.93 1.56 -30.85
C ILE A 213 21.49 1.94 -29.43
N GLY A 214 22.09 1.34 -28.40
CA GLY A 214 21.83 1.65 -26.98
C GLY A 214 20.57 1.02 -26.42
N VAL A 215 20.02 -0.01 -27.07
CA VAL A 215 18.85 -0.77 -26.63
C VAL A 215 19.29 -2.10 -26.04
N ARG A 216 18.86 -2.38 -24.82
CA ARG A 216 19.02 -3.68 -24.18
C ARG A 216 17.75 -4.49 -24.33
N LEU A 217 17.94 -5.74 -24.75
CA LEU A 217 16.90 -6.74 -24.85
C LEU A 217 16.98 -7.68 -23.64
N THR A 218 15.83 -8.02 -23.07
CA THR A 218 15.70 -9.08 -22.07
C THR A 218 14.57 -10.00 -22.47
N TRP A 219 14.93 -11.26 -22.67
CA TRP A 219 14.01 -12.32 -23.00
C TRP A 219 14.00 -13.35 -21.88
N PRO A 220 12.87 -14.02 -21.67
CA PRO A 220 12.74 -15.07 -20.67
C PRO A 220 13.58 -16.30 -21.02
N HIS A 221 14.01 -17.01 -19.97
CA HIS A 221 14.83 -18.20 -20.12
C HIS A 221 14.04 -19.34 -20.82
N PRO A 222 14.64 -20.11 -21.76
CA PRO A 222 13.92 -21.17 -22.47
C PRO A 222 13.21 -22.25 -21.63
N ARG A 223 13.70 -22.50 -20.40
CA ARG A 223 13.08 -23.46 -19.46
C ARG A 223 11.83 -22.91 -18.79
N GLU A 224 11.70 -21.59 -18.69
CA GLU A 224 10.57 -20.96 -18.04
C GLU A 224 9.34 -21.02 -18.94
N ARG A 225 8.18 -21.31 -18.35
CA ARG A 225 6.90 -21.18 -19.07
C ARG A 225 6.52 -19.72 -19.07
N TYR A 226 6.99 -18.98 -20.06
CA TYR A 226 6.61 -17.58 -20.22
C TYR A 226 5.48 -17.43 -21.25
N TRP A 227 4.47 -16.66 -20.87
CA TRP A 227 3.44 -16.12 -21.77
C TRP A 227 3.80 -14.70 -22.25
N GLU A 228 4.66 -14.02 -21.51
CA GLU A 228 4.99 -12.60 -21.74
C GLU A 228 5.94 -12.40 -22.93
N PRO A 229 5.79 -11.31 -23.69
CA PRO A 229 6.69 -10.96 -24.79
C PRO A 229 8.08 -10.57 -24.28
N VAL A 230 9.01 -10.36 -25.20
CA VAL A 230 10.34 -9.85 -24.88
C VAL A 230 10.24 -8.42 -24.33
N ALA A 231 11.04 -8.11 -23.30
CA ALA A 231 11.15 -6.78 -22.74
C ALA A 231 12.40 -6.08 -23.28
N TRP A 232 12.30 -4.77 -23.48
CA TRP A 232 13.37 -3.98 -24.08
C TRP A 232 13.39 -2.60 -23.43
N TRP A 233 14.58 -2.04 -23.26
CA TRP A 233 14.77 -0.72 -22.68
C TRP A 233 16.06 -0.09 -23.15
N LEU A 234 16.12 1.24 -23.13
CA LEU A 234 17.36 1.96 -23.40
C LEU A 234 18.32 1.84 -22.21
N GLU A 235 19.61 1.62 -22.51
CA GLU A 235 20.67 1.56 -21.50
C GLU A 235 21.65 2.73 -21.74
N PRO A 236 21.45 3.89 -21.09
CA PRO A 236 22.24 5.10 -21.36
C PRO A 236 23.72 5.00 -21.01
N ASP A 237 24.09 4.09 -20.11
CA ASP A 237 25.47 3.87 -19.66
C ASP A 237 26.25 2.90 -20.58
N GLN A 238 25.59 2.39 -21.62
CA GLN A 238 26.18 1.61 -22.70
C GLN A 238 26.24 2.49 -23.94
N PRO A 239 27.32 2.40 -24.72
CA PRO A 239 27.92 1.15 -25.10
C PRO A 239 29.09 0.81 -24.19
N SER A 240 29.26 -0.49 -23.92
CA SER A 240 30.57 -1.06 -23.64
C SER A 240 31.61 -0.41 -24.57
N PRO A 241 32.84 -0.08 -24.10
CA PRO A 241 33.87 0.60 -24.89
C PRO A 241 34.26 -0.09 -26.22
N ARG A 242 33.66 -1.25 -26.53
CA ARG A 242 33.70 -1.94 -27.81
C ARG A 242 32.86 -1.32 -28.93
N TYR A 243 31.80 -0.58 -28.61
CA TYR A 243 30.95 0.07 -29.62
C TYR A 243 31.19 1.59 -29.58
N ALA A 244 31.19 2.22 -30.75
CA ALA A 244 31.45 3.65 -30.92
C ALA A 244 30.58 4.51 -29.97
N PRO A 245 31.00 5.74 -29.62
CA PRO A 245 30.19 6.61 -28.78
C PRO A 245 28.76 6.73 -29.33
N LEU A 246 27.75 6.54 -28.48
CA LEU A 246 26.35 6.62 -28.89
C LEU A 246 26.07 7.96 -29.60
N PRO A 247 25.21 7.98 -30.62
CA PRO A 247 24.75 9.22 -31.20
C PRO A 247 24.17 10.14 -30.12
N GLN A 248 24.51 11.43 -30.16
CA GLN A 248 24.04 12.43 -29.19
C GLN A 248 22.50 12.47 -29.07
N ALA A 249 21.78 12.05 -30.11
CA ALA A 249 20.34 11.87 -30.12
C ALA A 249 19.88 10.83 -29.07
N VAL A 250 20.55 9.68 -28.97
CA VAL A 250 20.23 8.59 -28.03
C VAL A 250 20.44 9.04 -26.60
N VAL A 251 21.57 9.70 -26.33
CA VAL A 251 21.85 10.25 -24.99
C VAL A 251 20.76 11.24 -24.55
N ARG A 252 20.28 12.08 -25.48
CA ARG A 252 19.18 13.02 -25.20
C ARG A 252 17.85 12.31 -24.98
N LEU A 253 17.56 11.25 -25.76
CA LEU A 253 16.37 10.42 -25.60
C LEU A 253 16.37 9.75 -24.22
N CYS A 254 17.45 9.06 -23.84
CA CYS A 254 17.57 8.43 -22.52
C CYS A 254 17.44 9.44 -21.38
N ALA A 255 18.09 10.60 -21.49
CA ALA A 255 17.96 11.65 -20.48
C ALA A 255 16.53 12.18 -20.36
N ARG A 256 15.77 12.25 -21.46
CA ARG A 256 14.36 12.64 -21.45
C ARG A 256 13.49 11.57 -20.78
N LEU A 257 13.64 10.31 -21.17
CA LEU A 257 12.88 9.20 -20.61
C LEU A 257 13.16 9.01 -19.11
N ASN A 258 14.42 9.09 -18.67
CA ASN A 258 14.78 9.05 -17.26
C ASN A 258 14.10 10.18 -16.45
N ARG A 259 14.06 11.40 -17.01
CA ARG A 259 13.34 12.51 -16.37
C ARG A 259 11.84 12.22 -16.28
N ASN A 260 11.25 11.64 -17.32
CA ASN A 260 9.83 11.26 -17.30
C ASN A 260 9.57 10.20 -16.23
N ASP A 261 10.38 9.13 -16.17
CA ASP A 261 10.31 8.08 -15.16
C ASP A 261 10.47 8.65 -13.73
N GLU A 262 11.37 9.62 -13.53
CA GLU A 262 11.55 10.32 -12.25
C GLU A 262 10.35 11.19 -11.89
N VAL A 263 9.72 11.85 -12.86
CA VAL A 263 8.50 12.63 -12.66
C VAL A 263 7.35 11.70 -12.29
N GLU A 264 7.14 10.63 -13.06
CA GLU A 264 6.10 9.63 -12.75
C GLU A 264 6.34 9.00 -11.38
N SER A 265 7.56 8.57 -11.09
CA SER A 265 7.92 8.01 -9.78
C SER A 265 7.70 9.00 -8.63
N ARG A 266 7.86 10.32 -8.86
CA ARG A 266 7.49 11.36 -7.89
C ARG A 266 5.97 11.46 -7.75
N GLU A 267 5.23 11.51 -8.84
CA GLU A 267 3.76 11.57 -8.83
C GLU A 267 3.13 10.35 -8.13
N VAL A 268 3.68 9.15 -8.34
CA VAL A 268 3.30 7.91 -7.63
C VAL A 268 3.48 8.09 -6.13
N ARG A 269 4.68 8.53 -5.70
CA ARG A 269 5.01 8.71 -4.28
C ARG A 269 4.12 9.75 -3.62
N ASP A 270 3.93 10.89 -4.27
CA ASP A 270 3.05 11.96 -3.80
C ASP A 270 1.60 11.45 -3.66
N TRP A 271 1.11 10.67 -4.63
CA TRP A 271 -0.22 10.08 -4.57
C TRP A 271 -0.38 9.09 -3.41
N ILE A 272 0.58 8.18 -3.22
CA ILE A 272 0.59 7.24 -2.08
C ILE A 272 0.54 8.04 -0.77
N GLN A 273 1.36 9.08 -0.65
CA GLN A 273 1.42 9.91 0.54
C GLN A 273 0.10 10.65 0.81
N VAL A 274 -0.54 11.22 -0.22
CA VAL A 274 -1.88 11.84 -0.12
C VAL A 274 -2.90 10.82 0.40
N LYS A 275 -2.91 9.60 -0.14
CA LYS A 275 -3.83 8.53 0.28
C LYS A 275 -3.59 8.12 1.72
N THR A 276 -2.34 7.91 2.13
CA THR A 276 -1.97 7.58 3.51
C THR A 276 -2.42 8.66 4.49
N LEU A 277 -2.21 9.94 4.16
CA LEU A 277 -2.66 11.05 5.00
C LEU A 277 -4.19 11.13 5.11
N ARG A 278 -4.92 10.91 4.01
CA ARG A 278 -6.41 10.89 4.02
C ARG A 278 -6.95 9.70 4.81
N TRP A 279 -6.36 8.53 4.64
CA TRP A 279 -6.68 7.33 5.42
C TRP A 279 -6.46 7.58 6.93
N ALA A 280 -5.29 8.11 7.31
CA ALA A 280 -4.98 8.37 8.70
C ALA A 280 -5.90 9.44 9.33
N ARG A 281 -6.30 10.49 8.59
CA ARG A 281 -7.30 11.47 9.08
C ARG A 281 -8.66 10.83 9.34
N ARG A 282 -9.15 10.01 8.40
CA ARG A 282 -10.44 9.31 8.55
C ARG A 282 -10.40 8.32 9.70
N GLY A 283 -9.32 7.56 9.85
CA GLY A 283 -9.10 6.66 10.98
C GLY A 283 -9.05 7.42 12.31
N GLN A 284 -8.33 8.54 12.38
CA GLN A 284 -8.29 9.38 13.58
C GLN A 284 -9.68 9.94 13.94
N HIS A 285 -10.45 10.39 12.96
CA HIS A 285 -11.82 10.88 13.17
C HIS A 285 -12.74 9.75 13.66
N ARG A 286 -12.71 8.59 13.00
CA ARG A 286 -13.48 7.39 13.39
C ARG A 286 -13.18 6.95 14.82
N ALA A 287 -11.90 6.91 15.19
CA ALA A 287 -11.48 6.55 16.53
C ALA A 287 -12.01 7.56 17.56
N ARG A 288 -11.94 8.88 17.27
CA ARG A 288 -12.53 9.92 18.14
C ARG A 288 -14.03 9.75 18.32
N VAL A 289 -14.77 9.55 17.23
CA VAL A 289 -16.23 9.35 17.28
C VAL A 289 -16.58 8.13 18.14
N ASN A 290 -15.88 7.00 17.95
CA ASN A 290 -16.13 5.80 18.72
C ASN A 290 -15.76 5.94 20.19
N ILE A 291 -14.63 6.60 20.51
CA ILE A 291 -14.26 6.90 21.90
C ILE A 291 -15.35 7.74 22.57
N THR A 292 -15.84 8.79 21.90
CA THR A 292 -16.92 9.64 22.42
C THR A 292 -18.22 8.85 22.61
N ARG A 293 -18.61 8.03 21.64
CA ARG A 293 -19.78 7.16 21.73
C ARG A 293 -19.67 6.21 22.92
N LEU A 294 -18.57 5.47 23.03
CA LEU A 294 -18.34 4.50 24.10
C LEU A 294 -18.29 5.16 25.48
N ARG A 295 -17.77 6.39 25.59
CA ARG A 295 -17.82 7.17 26.84
C ARG A 295 -19.24 7.53 27.24
N ARG A 296 -20.08 7.95 26.29
CA ARG A 296 -21.51 8.22 26.55
C ARG A 296 -22.24 6.97 26.99
N GLU A 297 -22.09 5.87 26.27
CA GLU A 297 -22.71 4.60 26.65
C GLU A 297 -22.18 4.08 28.00
N ALA A 298 -20.89 4.25 28.30
CA ALA A 298 -20.30 3.89 29.59
C ALA A 298 -20.97 4.67 30.73
N ARG A 299 -21.25 5.96 30.51
CA ARG A 299 -21.96 6.79 31.49
C ARG A 299 -23.37 6.25 31.75
N THR A 300 -24.16 6.02 30.70
CA THR A 300 -25.51 5.46 30.83
C THR A 300 -25.49 4.11 31.55
N ARG A 301 -24.57 3.21 31.21
CA ARG A 301 -24.47 1.88 31.87
C ARG A 301 -24.08 1.98 33.34
N ARG A 302 -23.30 3.00 33.72
CA ARG A 302 -22.94 3.27 35.12
C ARG A 302 -24.12 3.85 35.89
N GLU A 303 -24.83 4.81 35.29
CA GLU A 303 -26.09 5.35 35.82
C GLU A 303 -27.10 4.22 36.08
N ASP A 304 -27.33 3.35 35.09
CA ASP A 304 -28.24 2.21 35.22
C ASP A 304 -27.78 1.20 36.29
N LEU A 305 -26.47 0.96 36.41
CA LEU A 305 -25.92 0.07 37.42
C LEU A 305 -26.16 0.63 38.83
N VAL A 306 -25.88 1.91 39.03
CA VAL A 306 -26.08 2.60 40.30
C VAL A 306 -27.57 2.55 40.69
N ALA A 307 -28.47 2.89 39.77
CA ALA A 307 -29.91 2.82 39.99
C ALA A 307 -30.37 1.42 40.41
N ARG A 308 -30.01 0.38 39.64
CA ARG A 308 -30.39 -1.02 39.96
C ARG A 308 -29.85 -1.50 41.30
N MET A 309 -28.63 -1.13 41.67
CA MET A 309 -28.06 -1.56 42.95
C MET A 309 -28.74 -0.88 44.13
N PHE A 310 -29.05 0.42 44.02
CA PHE A 310 -29.80 1.11 45.07
C PHE A 310 -31.25 0.62 45.18
N GLU A 311 -31.92 0.33 44.07
CA GLU A 311 -33.25 -0.29 44.06
C GLU A 311 -33.26 -1.67 44.74
N ALA A 312 -32.16 -2.42 44.62
CA ALA A 312 -31.98 -3.70 45.31
C ALA A 312 -31.66 -3.55 46.82
N GLY A 313 -31.58 -2.33 47.35
CA GLY A 313 -31.26 -2.05 48.76
C GLY A 313 -29.77 -2.19 49.10
N GLU A 314 -28.89 -2.14 48.11
CA GLU A 314 -27.44 -2.23 48.35
C GLU A 314 -26.89 -0.99 49.08
N ARG A 315 -25.87 -1.21 49.91
CA ARG A 315 -25.16 -0.13 50.62
C ARG A 315 -24.26 0.66 49.66
N VAL A 316 -24.03 1.93 49.98
CA VAL A 316 -23.19 2.86 49.18
C VAL A 316 -21.81 2.28 48.87
N LEU A 317 -21.16 1.64 49.85
CA LEU A 317 -19.84 1.00 49.65
C LEU A 317 -19.87 -0.14 48.61
N THR A 318 -20.95 -0.92 48.57
CA THR A 318 -21.13 -2.00 47.58
C THR A 318 -21.32 -1.40 46.19
N VAL A 319 -22.15 -0.35 46.07
CA VAL A 319 -22.35 0.40 44.81
C VAL A 319 -21.04 0.98 44.30
N ALA A 320 -20.24 1.61 45.17
CA ALA A 320 -18.94 2.18 44.81
C ALA A 320 -17.98 1.11 44.25
N ARG A 321 -17.93 -0.08 44.86
CA ARG A 321 -17.10 -1.21 44.36
C ARG A 321 -17.60 -1.71 43.00
N GLY A 322 -18.90 -1.89 42.83
CA GLY A 322 -19.51 -2.27 41.56
C GLY A 322 -19.20 -1.27 40.44
N LEU A 323 -19.30 0.03 40.76
CA LEU A 323 -18.97 1.11 39.84
C LEU A 323 -17.49 1.12 39.44
N MET A 324 -16.57 0.86 40.39
CA MET A 324 -15.14 0.72 40.09
C MET A 324 -14.86 -0.45 39.14
N GLN A 325 -15.48 -1.61 39.38
CA GLN A 325 -15.34 -2.77 38.51
C GLN A 325 -15.89 -2.47 37.12
N ARG A 326 -17.06 -1.83 37.03
CA ARG A 326 -17.66 -1.45 35.75
C ARG A 326 -16.79 -0.46 34.99
N ARG A 327 -16.24 0.53 35.67
CA ARG A 327 -15.32 1.50 35.07
C ARG A 327 -14.10 0.82 34.45
N ARG A 328 -13.52 -0.20 35.10
CA ARG A 328 -12.40 -0.97 34.52
C ARG A 328 -12.81 -1.65 33.21
N GLN A 329 -13.97 -2.31 33.20
CA GLN A 329 -14.51 -2.94 31.98
C GLN A 329 -14.78 -1.92 30.86
N ASP A 330 -15.34 -0.75 31.18
CA ASP A 330 -15.55 0.29 30.17
C ASP A 330 -14.23 0.86 29.64
N GLU A 331 -13.19 0.98 30.47
CA GLU A 331 -11.86 1.42 30.03
C GLU A 331 -11.20 0.40 29.08
N GLU A 332 -11.38 -0.91 29.33
CA GLU A 332 -10.90 -1.96 28.42
C GLU A 332 -11.49 -1.82 27.01
N LEU A 333 -12.79 -1.48 26.90
CA LEU A 333 -13.45 -1.22 25.61
C LEU A 333 -12.87 0.00 24.87
N LEU A 334 -12.28 0.96 25.59
CA LEU A 334 -11.67 2.15 25.01
C LEU A 334 -10.24 1.91 24.52
N VAL A 335 -9.54 0.88 25.02
CA VAL A 335 -8.11 0.64 24.71
C VAL A 335 -7.89 0.49 23.21
N GLY A 336 -8.68 -0.33 22.52
CA GLY A 336 -8.54 -0.56 21.08
C GLY A 336 -8.62 0.74 20.27
N TRP A 337 -9.62 1.57 20.55
CA TRP A 337 -9.80 2.84 19.84
C TRP A 337 -8.75 3.90 20.20
N ARG A 338 -8.21 3.88 21.43
CA ARG A 338 -7.08 4.75 21.80
C ARG A 338 -5.80 4.36 21.06
N LEU A 339 -5.54 3.07 20.91
CA LEU A 339 -4.42 2.56 20.12
C LEU A 339 -4.57 2.93 18.64
N GLU A 340 -5.76 2.75 18.07
CA GLU A 340 -6.05 3.17 16.69
C GLU A 340 -5.87 4.68 16.50
N HIS A 341 -6.37 5.50 17.44
CA HIS A 341 -6.17 6.95 17.43
C HIS A 341 -4.68 7.33 17.49
N ALA A 342 -3.90 6.68 18.36
CA ALA A 342 -2.47 6.92 18.51
C ALA A 342 -1.69 6.51 17.24
N MET A 343 -2.00 5.34 16.68
CA MET A 343 -1.42 4.83 15.44
C MET A 343 -1.65 5.82 14.29
N HIS A 344 -2.88 6.26 14.05
CA HIS A 344 -3.16 7.23 12.99
C HIS A 344 -2.54 8.60 13.26
N SER A 345 -2.43 9.00 14.52
CA SER A 345 -1.73 10.23 14.89
C SER A 345 -0.23 10.16 14.58
N ALA A 346 0.40 9.00 14.77
CA ALA A 346 1.79 8.76 14.37
C ALA A 346 1.96 8.82 12.85
N TYR A 347 1.10 8.13 12.08
CA TYR A 347 1.12 8.21 10.62
C TYR A 347 0.92 9.64 10.10
N LEU A 348 0.06 10.45 10.73
CA LEU A 348 -0.10 11.85 10.35
C LEU A 348 1.13 12.69 10.67
N LYS A 349 1.80 12.44 11.81
CA LYS A 349 3.00 13.16 12.19
C LYS A 349 4.15 12.86 11.22
N GLU A 350 4.41 11.58 10.98
CA GLU A 350 5.45 11.12 10.06
C GLU A 350 5.15 11.56 8.63
N GLY A 351 3.93 11.28 8.14
CA GLY A 351 3.53 11.66 6.79
C GLY A 351 3.62 13.16 6.54
N ARG A 352 3.36 14.02 7.55
CA ARG A 352 3.54 15.48 7.43
C ARG A 352 4.99 15.92 7.40
N ALA A 353 5.88 15.23 8.13
CA ALA A 353 7.30 15.57 8.15
C ALA A 353 7.98 15.36 6.79
N HIS A 354 7.47 14.41 6.00
CA HIS A 354 8.01 14.07 4.68
C HIS A 354 7.18 14.60 3.51
N ALA A 355 6.04 15.26 3.75
CA ALA A 355 5.14 15.69 2.68
C ALA A 355 5.55 17.05 2.11
N SER A 356 5.52 17.15 0.78
CA SER A 356 5.59 18.42 0.09
C SER A 356 4.34 19.28 0.37
N ALA A 357 4.43 20.60 0.13
CA ALA A 357 3.31 21.50 0.32
C ALA A 357 2.10 21.14 -0.57
N SER A 358 2.35 20.67 -1.80
CA SER A 358 1.31 20.20 -2.73
C SER A 358 0.60 18.96 -2.17
N VAL A 359 1.35 17.97 -1.68
CA VAL A 359 0.79 16.77 -1.03
C VAL A 359 -0.08 17.14 0.17
N LEU A 360 0.39 18.05 1.02
CA LEU A 360 -0.38 18.50 2.19
C LEU A 360 -1.69 19.21 1.81
N ALA A 361 -1.67 20.02 0.75
CA ALA A 361 -2.85 20.69 0.21
C ALA A 361 -3.85 19.67 -0.35
N SER A 362 -3.39 18.75 -1.21
CA SER A 362 -4.22 17.70 -1.80
C SER A 362 -4.74 16.70 -0.78
N ALA A 363 -4.04 16.47 0.33
CA ALA A 363 -4.49 15.57 1.38
C ALA A 363 -5.65 16.12 2.21
N ARG A 364 -6.00 17.43 2.10
CA ARG A 364 -7.16 18.01 2.79
C ARG A 364 -8.44 17.30 2.34
N VAL A 365 -9.22 16.83 3.32
CA VAL A 365 -10.58 16.31 3.07
C VAL A 365 -11.47 17.55 2.97
N PRO A 366 -12.22 17.74 1.87
CA PRO A 366 -13.16 18.86 1.77
C PRO A 366 -14.17 18.76 2.92
N ALA A 367 -14.50 19.88 3.55
CA ALA A 367 -15.34 19.90 4.75
C ALA A 367 -16.83 19.57 4.48
N ASN A 368 -17.23 19.38 3.22
CA ASN A 368 -18.62 19.40 2.75
C ASN A 368 -19.03 18.20 1.88
N GLU A 369 -18.30 17.09 1.91
CA GLU A 369 -18.76 15.79 1.36
C GLU A 369 -19.10 14.84 2.51
#